data_AF-A0A257WWV5-F1
#
_entry.id   AF-A0A257WWV5-F1
#
_cell.length_a   1.000
_cell.length_b   1.000
_cell.length_c   1.000
_cell.angle_alpha   90.00
_cell.angle_beta   90.00
_cell.angle_gamma   90.00
#
_symmetry.space_group_name_H-M   'P 1'
#
loop_
_entity.id
_entity.type
_entity.pdbx_description
1 polymer ?
#
loop_
_entity_poly.entity_id
_entity_poly.type
_entity_poly.pdbx_seq_one_letter_code
_entity_poly.pdbx_strand_id
1 'polypeptide(L)'
;MDELIEDKTSSWGTTESFAGVVLTPGQSVYMLIQAINFSGPAMFAGNFEITGDGFGFANGTASLLTNTLDWTVSEISFADAVARPVSMGINAPGLQIWGQRPSIAAEAEAIWAYNADWASGRSGSAYFVTQITAVPEPATGGMFAAGLAALGVALRRTRRT
;
A
#
# COMPACT_ATOMS: atom_id res chain seq x y z
N MET A 1 41.43 7.47 -8.42
CA MET A 1 40.69 8.66 -8.89
C MET A 1 39.24 8.30 -8.73
N ASP A 2 38.61 8.80 -7.68
CA ASP A 2 37.18 8.63 -7.49
C ASP A 2 36.50 9.76 -8.26
N GLU A 3 35.75 9.39 -9.28
CA GLU A 3 34.92 10.33 -10.03
C GLU A 3 33.71 10.67 -9.15
N LEU A 4 33.71 11.88 -8.59
CA LEU A 4 32.49 12.50 -8.08
C LEU A 4 31.62 12.83 -9.29
N ILE A 5 30.77 11.88 -9.67
CA ILE A 5 29.71 12.10 -10.66
C ILE A 5 28.68 13.04 -9.99
N GLU A 6 28.83 14.33 -10.22
CA GLU A 6 27.96 15.40 -9.69
C GLU A 6 26.70 15.64 -10.53
N ASP A 7 26.54 14.96 -11.68
CA ASP A 7 25.36 15.14 -12.52
C ASP A 7 24.70 13.79 -12.87
N LYS A 8 23.98 13.23 -11.90
CA LYS A 8 23.12 12.06 -12.07
C LYS A 8 21.67 12.52 -12.15
N THR A 9 21.28 13.08 -13.30
CA THR A 9 19.87 13.42 -13.55
C THR A 9 19.04 12.15 -13.77
N SER A 10 18.71 11.44 -12.70
CA SER A 10 17.61 10.48 -12.74
C SER A 10 16.32 11.25 -12.55
N SER A 11 15.77 11.75 -13.64
CA SER A 11 14.41 12.24 -13.62
C SER A 11 13.48 11.09 -13.25
N TRP A 12 12.44 11.42 -12.52
CA TRP A 12 11.39 10.48 -12.25
C TRP A 12 10.68 10.06 -13.55
N GLY A 13 10.36 8.77 -13.67
CA GLY A 13 9.41 8.30 -14.68
C GLY A 13 8.00 8.84 -14.45
N THR A 14 7.08 8.62 -15.38
CA THR A 14 5.67 9.01 -15.24
C THR A 14 5.05 8.45 -13.94
N THR A 15 4.21 9.24 -13.25
CA THR A 15 3.40 8.71 -12.15
C THR A 15 2.21 7.98 -12.75
N GLU A 16 2.14 6.67 -12.55
CA GLU A 16 0.98 5.88 -12.92
C GLU A 16 -0.15 6.09 -11.90
N SER A 17 -1.41 6.09 -12.36
CA SER A 17 -2.60 6.22 -11.52
C SER A 17 -3.58 5.09 -11.81
N PHE A 18 -4.18 4.56 -10.76
CA PHE A 18 -5.15 3.47 -10.82
C PHE A 18 -6.32 3.76 -9.89
N ALA A 19 -7.55 3.72 -10.40
CA ALA A 19 -8.76 4.04 -9.64
C ALA A 19 -10.00 3.37 -10.23
N GLY A 20 -11.12 3.45 -9.52
CA GLY A 20 -12.43 2.98 -10.00
C GLY A 20 -12.70 1.49 -9.80
N VAL A 21 -11.90 0.80 -8.99
CA VAL A 21 -12.14 -0.60 -8.61
C VAL A 21 -13.13 -0.66 -7.44
N VAL A 22 -14.20 -1.43 -7.61
CA VAL A 22 -15.15 -1.73 -6.55
C VAL A 22 -14.73 -3.03 -5.85
N LEU A 23 -14.42 -2.94 -4.56
CA LEU A 23 -14.10 -4.10 -3.73
C LEU A 23 -15.39 -4.81 -3.29
N THR A 24 -15.39 -6.15 -3.30
CA THR A 24 -16.56 -6.94 -2.87
C THR A 24 -16.60 -7.03 -1.35
N PRO A 25 -17.65 -6.54 -0.66
CA PRO A 25 -17.73 -6.56 0.80
C PRO A 25 -17.48 -7.95 1.39
N GLY A 26 -16.75 -8.01 2.50
CA GLY A 26 -16.41 -9.26 3.20
C GLY A 26 -15.32 -10.11 2.54
N GLN A 27 -14.83 -9.74 1.35
CA GLN A 27 -13.75 -10.45 0.66
C GLN A 27 -12.42 -9.69 0.77
N SER A 28 -11.46 -10.26 1.50
CA SER A 28 -10.09 -9.74 1.49
C SER A 28 -9.41 -10.06 0.16
N VAL A 29 -8.59 -9.13 -0.34
CA VAL A 29 -7.88 -9.23 -1.60
C VAL A 29 -6.44 -8.75 -1.44
N TYR A 30 -5.64 -8.87 -2.50
CA TYR A 30 -4.30 -8.31 -2.56
C TYR A 30 -4.21 -7.25 -3.64
N MET A 31 -3.44 -6.19 -3.36
CA MET A 31 -3.00 -5.25 -4.38
C MET A 31 -1.65 -5.70 -4.91
N LEU A 32 -1.55 -5.81 -6.24
CA LEU A 32 -0.40 -6.35 -6.96
C LEU A 32 0.21 -5.27 -7.84
N ILE A 33 1.49 -4.96 -7.66
CA ILE A 33 2.22 -3.98 -8.45
C ILE A 33 3.44 -4.63 -9.08
N GLN A 34 3.52 -4.63 -10.41
CA GLN A 34 4.76 -4.97 -11.11
C GLN A 34 5.50 -3.68 -11.45
N ALA A 35 6.67 -3.48 -10.83
CA ALA A 35 7.58 -2.41 -11.21
C ALA A 35 8.67 -2.97 -12.12
N ILE A 36 9.00 -2.26 -13.20
CA ILE A 36 9.97 -2.70 -14.20
C ILE A 36 11.18 -1.77 -14.13
N ASN A 37 12.36 -2.34 -13.91
CA ASN A 37 13.63 -1.66 -14.09
C ASN A 37 14.24 -2.03 -15.45
N PHE A 38 14.50 -1.03 -16.27
CA PHE A 38 15.18 -1.22 -17.56
C PHE A 38 16.70 -1.32 -17.41
N SER A 39 17.29 -0.59 -16.46
CA SER A 39 18.74 -0.58 -16.20
C SER A 39 19.07 0.27 -14.98
N GLY A 40 20.20 -0.02 -14.33
CA GLY A 40 20.73 0.85 -13.28
C GLY A 40 19.89 0.85 -12.00
N PRO A 41 19.91 1.93 -11.22
CA PRO A 41 19.19 2.02 -9.97
C PRO A 41 17.67 1.96 -10.16
N ALA A 42 16.96 1.43 -9.16
CA ALA A 42 15.51 1.34 -9.21
C ALA A 42 14.84 1.47 -7.85
N MET A 43 13.63 1.99 -7.87
CA MET A 43 12.77 2.09 -6.70
C MET A 43 11.31 2.22 -7.11
N PHE A 44 10.43 1.92 -6.18
CA PHE A 44 8.99 2.10 -6.26
C PHE A 44 8.55 2.94 -5.07
N ALA A 45 7.79 4.00 -5.31
CA ALA A 45 7.22 4.87 -4.29
C ALA A 45 5.78 5.23 -4.67
N GLY A 46 4.88 5.27 -3.70
CA GLY A 46 3.45 5.42 -3.99
C GLY A 46 2.61 5.84 -2.78
N ASN A 47 1.49 6.47 -3.10
CA ASN A 47 0.39 6.75 -2.16
C ASN A 47 -0.83 5.95 -2.63
N PHE A 48 -1.53 5.30 -1.69
CA PHE A 48 -2.71 4.50 -1.97
C PHE A 48 -3.84 4.87 -1.01
N GLU A 49 -5.06 4.91 -1.52
CA GLU A 49 -6.26 5.24 -0.77
C GLU A 49 -7.39 4.30 -1.16
N ILE A 50 -8.14 3.84 -0.16
CA ILE A 50 -9.41 3.16 -0.32
C ILE A 50 -10.50 4.13 0.14
N THR A 51 -11.51 4.33 -0.69
CA THR A 51 -12.67 5.14 -0.33
C THR A 51 -13.81 4.26 0.17
N GLY A 52 -14.63 4.80 1.09
CA GLY A 52 -15.73 4.07 1.73
C GLY A 52 -15.30 3.30 2.98
N ASP A 53 -16.26 2.63 3.60
CA ASP A 53 -16.06 1.81 4.80
C ASP A 53 -15.96 0.33 4.44
N GLY A 54 -15.31 -0.46 5.31
CA GLY A 54 -15.32 -1.92 5.21
C GLY A 54 -14.03 -2.55 4.69
N PHE A 55 -12.98 -1.77 4.44
CA PHE A 55 -11.65 -2.29 4.08
C PHE A 55 -10.53 -1.49 4.73
N GLY A 56 -9.39 -2.14 4.93
CA GLY A 56 -8.14 -1.49 5.30
C GLY A 56 -6.96 -2.17 4.62
N PHE A 57 -5.91 -1.41 4.35
CA PHE A 57 -4.62 -1.96 3.92
C PHE A 57 -3.96 -2.76 5.04
N ALA A 58 -2.80 -3.37 4.76
CA ALA A 58 -2.03 -4.15 5.73
C ALA A 58 -1.64 -3.35 6.99
N ASN A 59 -1.55 -2.02 6.91
CA ASN A 59 -1.34 -1.13 8.06
C ASN A 59 -2.60 -0.90 8.92
N GLY A 60 -3.74 -1.51 8.56
CA GLY A 60 -5.01 -1.38 9.27
C GLY A 60 -5.79 -0.10 8.98
N THR A 61 -5.37 0.71 8.00
CA THR A 61 -6.00 2.00 7.68
C THR A 61 -6.49 2.05 6.22
N ALA A 62 -7.26 3.09 5.88
CA ALA A 62 -7.73 3.33 4.51
C ALA A 62 -6.68 3.98 3.61
N SER A 63 -5.49 4.30 4.12
CA SER A 63 -4.42 4.94 3.35
C SER A 63 -3.09 4.22 3.58
N LEU A 64 -2.37 3.92 2.50
CA LEU A 64 -1.09 3.24 2.59
C LEU A 64 -0.05 4.02 1.79
N LEU A 65 1.09 4.29 2.41
CA LEU A 65 2.30 4.72 1.72
C LEU A 65 3.20 3.51 1.50
N THR A 66 4.01 3.54 0.45
CA THR A 66 5.09 2.55 0.31
C THR A 66 5.99 2.57 1.56
N ASN A 67 6.27 1.38 2.09
CA ASN A 67 7.11 1.16 3.25
C ASN A 67 7.59 -0.29 3.29
N THR A 68 8.57 -0.59 4.15
CA THR A 68 9.18 -1.92 4.28
C THR A 68 8.43 -2.91 5.18
N LEU A 69 7.33 -2.51 5.82
CA LEU A 69 6.57 -3.30 6.80
C LEU A 69 5.27 -3.90 6.24
N ASP A 70 4.54 -3.12 5.44
CA ASP A 70 3.20 -3.44 4.94
C ASP A 70 3.22 -3.99 3.50
N TRP A 71 4.43 -4.13 2.94
CA TRP A 71 4.67 -4.64 1.60
C TRP A 71 5.57 -5.86 1.63
N THR A 72 5.33 -6.76 0.69
CA THR A 72 6.19 -7.88 0.36
C THR A 72 6.63 -7.77 -1.10
N VAL A 73 7.75 -8.40 -1.45
CA VAL A 73 8.31 -8.32 -2.80
C VAL A 73 8.98 -9.62 -3.24
N SER A 74 9.04 -9.84 -4.55
CA SER A 74 9.85 -10.86 -5.21
C SER A 74 10.38 -10.34 -6.54
N GLU A 75 11.51 -10.87 -7.00
CA GLU A 75 12.03 -10.65 -8.36
C GLU A 75 11.47 -11.65 -9.39
N ILE A 76 10.69 -12.64 -8.94
CA ILE A 76 10.24 -13.78 -9.77
C ILE A 76 8.76 -13.65 -10.16
N SER A 77 7.87 -13.53 -9.17
CA SER A 77 6.42 -13.46 -9.40
C SER A 77 5.67 -12.89 -8.20
N PHE A 78 4.39 -12.55 -8.36
CA PHE A 78 3.52 -12.19 -7.24
C PHE A 78 3.31 -13.33 -6.22
N ALA A 79 3.28 -14.58 -6.68
CA ALA A 79 3.06 -15.73 -5.80
C ALA A 79 4.28 -16.00 -4.88
N ASP A 80 5.47 -15.57 -5.31
CA ASP A 80 6.71 -15.72 -4.57
C ASP A 80 7.04 -14.49 -3.70
N ALA A 81 6.16 -13.47 -3.67
CA ALA A 81 6.37 -12.24 -2.92
C ALA A 81 6.24 -12.47 -1.41
N VAL A 82 7.32 -12.93 -0.79
CA VAL A 82 7.41 -13.23 0.65
C VAL A 82 8.52 -12.47 1.36
N ALA A 83 9.43 -11.84 0.60
CA ALA A 83 10.52 -11.06 1.17
C ALA A 83 10.05 -9.66 1.54
N ARG A 84 10.70 -9.06 2.55
CA ARG A 84 10.53 -7.63 2.84
C ARG A 84 11.32 -6.80 1.82
N PRO A 85 10.74 -5.70 1.30
CA PRO A 85 11.48 -4.77 0.48
C PRO A 85 12.65 -4.13 1.22
N VAL A 86 13.63 -3.68 0.45
CA VAL A 86 14.74 -2.84 0.92
C VAL A 86 14.33 -1.38 0.75
N SER A 87 14.62 -0.57 1.78
CA SER A 87 14.46 0.87 1.73
C SER A 87 15.57 1.51 0.89
N MET A 88 15.18 2.39 -0.02
CA MET A 88 16.06 3.28 -0.78
C MET A 88 16.10 4.69 -0.17
N GLY A 89 15.27 4.96 0.84
CA GLY A 89 15.14 6.23 1.53
C GLY A 89 13.71 6.79 1.49
N ILE A 90 13.46 7.81 2.31
CA ILE A 90 12.20 8.56 2.32
C ILE A 90 12.13 9.50 1.11
N ASN A 91 10.91 9.78 0.65
CA ASN A 91 10.61 10.72 -0.44
C ASN A 91 10.84 12.19 -0.04
N ALA A 92 12.08 12.52 0.26
CA ALA A 92 12.55 13.84 0.64
C ALA A 92 13.56 14.37 -0.39
N PRO A 93 13.95 15.66 -0.34
CA PRO A 93 14.89 16.24 -1.30
C PRO A 93 16.20 15.46 -1.47
N GLY A 94 16.65 14.74 -0.43
CA GLY A 94 17.84 13.90 -0.45
C GLY A 94 17.61 12.43 -0.86
N LEU A 95 16.48 12.08 -1.49
CA LEU A 95 16.21 10.72 -1.95
C LEU A 95 17.16 10.31 -3.09
N GLN A 96 18.34 9.81 -2.69
CA GLN A 96 19.43 9.37 -3.55
C GLN A 96 19.62 10.31 -4.75
N ILE A 97 19.61 9.74 -5.96
CA ILE A 97 19.83 10.43 -7.23
C ILE A 97 18.55 11.07 -7.79
N TRP A 98 17.38 10.64 -7.34
CA TRP A 98 16.09 11.06 -7.91
C TRP A 98 15.53 12.33 -7.25
N GLY A 99 15.95 12.61 -6.02
CA GLY A 99 15.35 13.64 -5.20
C GLY A 99 13.86 13.37 -4.93
N GLN A 100 13.17 14.34 -4.36
CA GLN A 100 11.76 14.19 -4.00
C GLN A 100 10.86 14.10 -5.24
N ARG A 101 9.90 13.15 -5.25
CA ARG A 101 8.74 13.17 -6.15
C ARG A 101 7.63 14.02 -5.54
N PRO A 102 7.27 15.18 -6.12
CA PRO A 102 6.28 16.06 -5.50
C PRO A 102 4.86 15.51 -5.45
N SER A 103 4.50 14.58 -6.34
CA SER A 103 3.16 13.96 -6.37
C SER A 103 2.98 12.81 -5.38
N ILE A 104 4.05 12.40 -4.69
CA ILE A 104 4.05 11.32 -3.70
C ILE A 104 4.29 11.95 -2.33
N ALA A 105 3.70 11.41 -1.26
CA ALA A 105 3.83 11.96 0.08
C ALA A 105 5.30 11.94 0.52
N ALA A 106 5.72 12.93 1.32
CA ALA A 106 7.13 13.05 1.73
C ALA A 106 7.55 11.92 2.69
N GLU A 107 6.57 11.35 3.39
CA GLU A 107 6.70 10.25 4.33
C GLU A 107 6.75 8.88 3.65
N ALA A 108 6.47 8.81 2.34
CA ALA A 108 6.55 7.55 1.60
C ALA A 108 8.01 7.10 1.51
N GLU A 109 8.25 5.84 1.80
CA GLU A 109 9.55 5.21 1.66
C GLU A 109 9.65 4.63 0.25
N ALA A 110 10.69 5.01 -0.49
CA ALA A 110 11.02 4.39 -1.75
C ALA A 110 11.58 3.00 -1.46
N ILE A 111 10.98 1.97 -2.05
CA ILE A 111 11.29 0.57 -1.76
C ILE A 111 11.71 -0.18 -3.03
N TRP A 112 12.56 -1.19 -2.88
CA TRP A 112 12.91 -2.11 -3.96
C TRP A 112 13.09 -3.56 -3.48
N ALA A 113 13.27 -4.50 -4.40
CA ALA A 113 13.46 -5.93 -4.09
C ALA A 113 14.84 -6.25 -3.48
N TYR A 114 15.82 -5.38 -3.71
CA TYR A 114 17.19 -5.45 -3.23
C TYR A 114 17.74 -4.02 -3.15
N ASN A 115 18.96 -3.83 -2.62
CA ASN A 115 19.61 -2.52 -2.67
C ASN A 115 19.93 -2.16 -4.13
N ALA A 116 19.03 -1.46 -4.83
CA ALA A 116 19.14 -1.17 -6.27
C ALA A 116 19.78 0.20 -6.51
N ASP A 117 21.00 0.37 -6.02
CA ASP A 117 21.84 1.54 -6.28
C ASP A 117 22.64 1.37 -7.58
N TRP A 118 23.62 2.24 -7.84
CA TRP A 118 24.45 2.13 -9.05
C TRP A 118 25.40 0.94 -9.05
N ALA A 119 25.74 0.38 -7.89
CA ALA A 119 26.66 -0.74 -7.78
C ALA A 119 25.95 -2.08 -7.98
N SER A 120 24.67 -2.18 -7.61
CA SER A 120 23.90 -3.44 -7.67
C SER A 120 22.62 -3.39 -8.50
N GLY A 121 22.22 -2.22 -8.99
CA GLY A 121 21.06 -2.01 -9.85
C GLY A 121 21.20 -2.73 -11.19
N ARG A 122 20.18 -3.50 -11.55
CA ARG A 122 20.13 -4.31 -12.78
C ARG A 122 18.72 -4.36 -13.34
N SER A 123 18.62 -4.64 -14.65
CA SER A 123 17.34 -4.82 -15.31
C SER A 123 16.56 -6.00 -14.73
N GLY A 124 15.24 -5.86 -14.67
CA GLY A 124 14.36 -6.89 -14.12
C GLY A 124 13.05 -6.32 -13.59
N SER A 125 12.16 -7.22 -13.16
CA SER A 125 10.90 -6.84 -12.51
C SER A 125 11.00 -7.00 -11.00
N ALA A 126 10.27 -6.17 -10.26
CA ALA A 126 9.95 -6.37 -8.87
C ALA A 126 8.43 -6.45 -8.71
N TYR A 127 7.97 -7.53 -8.08
CA TYR A 127 6.56 -7.84 -7.87
C TYR A 127 6.20 -7.53 -6.42
N PHE A 128 5.56 -6.39 -6.20
CA PHE A 128 5.16 -5.94 -4.87
C PHE A 128 3.72 -6.34 -4.57
N VAL A 129 3.50 -6.77 -3.33
CA VAL A 129 2.21 -7.24 -2.84
C VAL A 129 1.92 -6.62 -1.47
N THR A 130 0.70 -6.11 -1.31
CA THR A 130 0.15 -5.72 0.00
C THR A 130 -1.29 -6.23 0.12
N GLN A 131 -1.70 -6.54 1.35
CA GLN A 131 -3.03 -7.06 1.63
C GLN A 131 -4.04 -5.92 1.81
N ILE A 132 -5.23 -6.11 1.25
CA ILE A 132 -6.42 -5.31 1.56
C ILE A 132 -7.39 -6.24 2.28
N THR A 133 -7.61 -5.97 3.56
CA THR A 133 -8.44 -6.79 4.44
C THR A 133 -9.84 -6.20 4.52
N ALA A 134 -10.85 -7.04 4.31
CA ALA A 134 -12.22 -6.66 4.59
C ALA A 134 -12.40 -6.50 6.11
N VAL A 135 -12.88 -5.34 6.54
CA VAL A 135 -13.25 -5.07 7.93
C VAL A 135 -14.62 -5.72 8.15
N PRO A 136 -14.78 -6.62 9.14
CA PRO A 136 -16.08 -7.17 9.47
C PRO A 136 -17.07 -6.04 9.76
N GLU A 137 -18.28 -6.09 9.19
CA GLU A 137 -19.30 -5.10 9.49
C GLU A 137 -19.44 -4.97 11.01
N PRO A 138 -19.41 -3.76 11.56
CA PRO A 138 -19.54 -3.58 13.00
C PRO A 138 -20.80 -4.30 13.46
N ALA A 139 -20.65 -5.21 14.44
CA ALA A 139 -21.77 -5.92 15.07
C ALA A 139 -22.86 -4.96 15.60
N THR A 140 -22.58 -3.66 15.65
CA THR A 140 -23.50 -2.53 15.79
C THR A 140 -24.80 -2.70 15.02
N GLY A 141 -24.81 -3.21 13.78
CA GLY A 141 -26.05 -3.48 13.05
C GLY A 141 -26.91 -4.55 13.72
N GLY A 142 -26.28 -5.67 14.10
CA GLY A 142 -26.91 -6.74 14.86
C GLY A 142 -27.33 -6.31 16.27
N MET A 143 -26.51 -5.53 16.96
CA MET A 143 -26.81 -5.01 18.30
C MET A 143 -27.93 -3.97 18.29
N PHE A 144 -27.98 -3.12 17.26
CA PHE A 144 -29.06 -2.16 17.06
C PHE A 144 -30.39 -2.89 16.80
N ALA A 145 -30.39 -3.89 15.91
CA ALA A 145 -31.56 -4.72 15.65
C ALA A 145 -32.01 -5.50 16.90
N ALA A 146 -31.06 -6.08 17.64
CA ALA A 146 -31.34 -6.77 18.91
C ALA A 146 -31.89 -5.81 19.97
N GLY A 147 -31.35 -4.60 20.06
CA GLY A 147 -31.83 -3.54 20.95
C GLY A 147 -33.27 -3.13 20.64
N LEU A 148 -33.60 -2.93 19.36
CA LEU A 148 -34.97 -2.63 18.92
C LEU A 148 -35.93 -3.79 19.21
N ALA A 149 -35.51 -5.03 18.99
CA ALA A 149 -36.32 -6.21 19.29
C ALA A 149 -36.62 -6.32 20.80
N ALA A 150 -35.61 -6.12 21.65
CA ALA A 150 -35.77 -6.12 23.10
C ALA A 150 -36.73 -5.02 23.58
N LEU A 151 -36.63 -3.81 23.02
CA LEU A 151 -37.51 -2.69 23.34
C LEU A 151 -38.96 -2.98 22.92
N GLY A 152 -39.17 -3.57 21.73
CA GLY A 152 -40.49 -3.96 21.24
C GLY A 152 -41.18 -5.00 22.13
N VAL A 153 -40.43 -5.98 22.66
CA VAL A 153 -40.95 -6.97 23.61
C VAL A 153 -41.32 -6.31 24.96
N ALA A 154 -40.50 -5.41 25.46
CA ALA A 154 -40.76 -4.69 26.71
C ALA A 154 -42.03 -3.83 26.63
N LEU A 155 -42.21 -3.05 25.56
CA LEU A 155 -43.39 -2.22 25.32
C LEU A 155 -44.68 -3.04 25.13
N ARG A 156 -44.59 -4.29 24.66
CA ARG A 156 -45.75 -5.18 24.52
C ARG A 156 -46.21 -5.78 25.85
N ARG A 157 -45.29 -5.93 26.82
CA ARG A 157 -45.60 -6.40 28.18
C ARG A 157 -46.34 -5.35 29.00
N THR A 158 -45.96 -4.08 28.90
CA THR A 158 -46.58 -2.99 29.66
C THR A 158 -48.00 -2.64 29.22
N ARG A 159 -48.43 -3.07 28.03
CA ARG A 159 -49.82 -2.91 27.54
C ARG A 159 -50.76 -4.06 27.91
N ARG A 160 -50.25 -5.15 28.50
CA ARG A 160 -51.03 -6.34 28.89
C ARG A 160 -51.26 -6.46 30.40
N THR A 161 -50.77 -5.49 31.17
CA THR A 161 -51.00 -5.27 32.60
C THR A 161 -51.81 -4.01 32.76
#